data_AF-A0A8I6ACB3-F1
#
_entry.id   AF-A0A8I6ACB3-F1
#
_cell.length_a   1.000
_cell.length_b   1.000
_cell.length_c   1.000
_cell.angle_alpha   90.00
_cell.angle_beta   90.00
_cell.angle_gamma   90.00
#
_symmetry.space_group_name_H-M   'P 1'
#
loop_
_entity.id
_entity.type
_entity.pdbx_description
1 polymer ?
#
loop_
_entity_poly.entity_id
_entity_poly.type
_entity_poly.pdbx_seq_one_letter_code
_entity_poly.pdbx_strand_id
1 'polypeptide(L)'
;MAELGEADEAELQRLVAAEQQKAQFTAQVHHFMELCWDKCVEKPGSRLDSRTENCLSSCVDRFIDTTLAIPWNDGRPKDLLLSRLNGQW
;
A
#
# COMPACT_ATOMS: atom_id res chain seq x y z
N MET A 1 -38.38 -2.11 0.60
CA MET A 1 -37.02 -2.42 1.11
C MET A 1 -36.41 -3.33 0.06
N ALA A 2 -35.23 -3.03 -0.47
CA ALA A 2 -34.69 -3.73 -1.64
C ALA A 2 -34.28 -5.16 -1.23
N GLU A 3 -35.01 -6.16 -1.73
CA GLU A 3 -34.58 -7.56 -1.71
C GLU A 3 -33.52 -7.69 -2.81
N LEU A 4 -32.25 -7.65 -2.43
CA LEU A 4 -31.14 -7.96 -3.33
C LEU A 4 -31.13 -9.46 -3.56
N GLY A 5 -31.02 -9.90 -4.82
CA GLY A 5 -30.88 -11.34 -5.11
C GLY A 5 -29.56 -11.87 -4.54
N GLU A 6 -29.50 -13.16 -4.23
CA GLU A 6 -28.28 -13.82 -3.69
C GLU A 6 -27.03 -13.57 -4.56
N ALA A 7 -27.21 -13.46 -5.88
CA ALA A 7 -26.15 -13.10 -6.83
C ALA A 7 -25.69 -11.63 -6.71
N ASP A 8 -26.61 -10.70 -6.43
CA ASP A 8 -26.29 -9.28 -6.24
C ASP A 8 -25.58 -9.05 -4.90
N GLU A 9 -25.93 -9.79 -3.86
CA GLU A 9 -25.26 -9.71 -2.56
C GLU A 9 -23.80 -10.20 -2.66
N ALA A 10 -23.56 -11.31 -3.36
CA ALA A 10 -22.21 -11.82 -3.59
C ALA A 10 -21.33 -10.84 -4.40
N GLU A 11 -21.90 -10.18 -5.41
CA GLU A 11 -21.18 -9.16 -6.19
C GLU A 11 -20.91 -7.91 -5.35
N LEU A 12 -21.89 -7.44 -4.58
CA LEU A 12 -21.73 -6.31 -3.68
C LEU A 12 -20.60 -6.57 -2.65
N GLN A 13 -20.57 -7.76 -2.06
CA GLN A 13 -19.50 -8.15 -1.13
C GLN A 13 -18.11 -8.09 -1.78
N ARG A 14 -17.99 -8.54 -3.04
CA ARG A 14 -16.73 -8.46 -3.80
C ARG A 14 -16.30 -7.02 -4.04
N LEU A 15 -17.22 -6.16 -4.44
CA LEU A 15 -16.96 -4.74 -4.66
C LEU A 15 -16.54 -4.05 -3.36
N VAL A 16 -17.26 -4.30 -2.27
CA VAL A 16 -16.93 -3.77 -0.94
C VAL A 16 -15.53 -4.21 -0.50
N ALA A 17 -15.20 -5.50 -0.67
CA ALA A 17 -13.87 -6.00 -0.34
C ALA A 17 -12.76 -5.32 -1.17
N ALA A 18 -12.98 -5.13 -2.47
CA ALA A 18 -12.03 -4.44 -3.34
C ALA A 18 -11.84 -2.97 -2.95
N GLU A 19 -12.92 -2.26 -2.62
CA GLU A 19 -12.84 -0.87 -2.18
C GLU A 19 -12.20 -0.74 -0.78
N GLN A 20 -12.45 -1.69 0.11
CA GLN A 20 -11.76 -1.74 1.41
C GLN A 20 -10.25 -1.90 1.25
N GLN A 21 -9.79 -2.77 0.33
CA GLN A 21 -8.36 -2.93 0.04
C GLN A 21 -7.75 -1.64 -0.49
N LYS A 22 -8.44 -0.94 -1.40
CA LYS A 22 -7.99 0.38 -1.89
C LYS A 22 -7.90 1.40 -0.77
N ALA A 23 -8.91 1.49 0.10
CA ALA A 23 -8.91 2.40 1.22
C ALA A 23 -7.76 2.14 2.21
N GLN A 24 -7.47 0.86 2.50
CA GLN A 24 -6.33 0.48 3.33
C GLN A 24 -4.98 0.84 2.70
N PHE A 25 -4.85 0.66 1.38
CA PHE A 25 -3.65 1.08 0.67
C PHE A 25 -3.49 2.61 0.70
N THR A 26 -4.54 3.35 0.41
CA THR A 26 -4.54 4.82 0.47
C THR A 26 -4.17 5.32 1.86
N ALA A 27 -4.67 4.70 2.94
CA ALA A 27 -4.29 5.05 4.30
C ALA A 27 -2.79 4.83 4.57
N GLN A 28 -2.21 3.72 4.08
CA GLN A 28 -0.77 3.48 4.17
C GLN A 28 0.05 4.49 3.38
N VAL A 29 -0.45 4.91 2.21
CA VAL A 29 0.18 5.96 1.40
C VAL A 29 0.24 7.27 2.17
N HIS A 30 -0.87 7.71 2.73
CA HIS A 30 -0.90 8.92 3.55
C HIS A 30 0.06 8.82 4.73
N HIS A 31 0.11 7.67 5.39
CA HIS A 31 0.98 7.47 6.54
C HIS A 31 2.47 7.63 6.21
N PHE A 32 2.97 6.97 5.15
CA PHE A 32 4.38 7.13 4.79
C PHE A 32 4.68 8.51 4.23
N MET A 33 3.72 9.15 3.58
CA MET A 33 3.89 10.52 3.08
C MET A 33 4.13 11.49 4.23
N GLU A 34 3.32 11.43 5.29
CA GLU A 34 3.51 12.26 6.49
C GLU A 34 4.86 11.99 7.16
N LEU A 35 5.18 10.71 7.40
CA LEU A 35 6.43 10.32 8.06
C LEU A 35 7.69 10.73 7.28
N CYS A 36 7.70 10.49 5.97
CA CYS A 36 8.86 10.80 5.14
C CYS A 36 8.98 12.29 4.87
N TRP A 37 7.86 13.00 4.82
CA TRP A 37 7.85 14.45 4.75
C TRP A 37 8.56 15.07 5.95
N ASP A 38 8.15 14.72 7.17
CA ASP A 38 8.73 15.25 8.40
C ASP A 38 10.22 14.90 8.57
N LYS A 39 10.66 13.75 8.02
CA LYS A 39 12.05 13.30 8.09
C LYS A 39 12.97 13.95 7.06
N CYS A 40 12.47 14.19 5.85
CA CYS A 40 13.31 14.58 4.72
C CYS A 40 13.17 16.03 4.31
N VAL A 41 12.05 16.70 4.65
CA VAL A 41 11.76 18.07 4.19
C VAL A 41 11.86 19.04 5.36
N GLU A 42 13.06 19.62 5.56
CA GLU A 42 13.28 20.66 6.58
C GLU A 42 12.74 22.03 6.16
N LYS A 43 12.93 22.40 4.88
CA LYS A 43 12.53 23.70 4.33
C LYS A 43 11.79 23.52 3.02
N PRO A 44 10.48 23.76 2.96
CA PRO A 44 9.74 23.66 1.71
C PRO A 44 10.19 24.76 0.75
N GLY A 45 10.82 24.35 -0.35
CA GLY A 45 11.19 25.21 -1.47
C GLY A 45 10.21 25.10 -2.63
N SER A 46 10.42 25.88 -3.70
CA SER A 46 9.65 25.76 -4.94
C SER A 46 9.95 24.48 -5.72
N ARG A 47 11.06 23.80 -5.41
CA ARG A 47 11.49 22.52 -5.96
C ARG A 47 12.18 21.72 -4.86
N LEU A 48 12.08 20.40 -4.97
CA LEU A 48 12.89 19.50 -4.17
C LEU A 48 14.31 19.53 -4.72
N ASP A 49 15.29 19.69 -3.83
CA ASP A 49 16.69 19.49 -4.20
C ASP A 49 17.02 17.99 -4.24
N SER A 50 18.10 17.62 -4.93
CA SER A 50 18.45 16.20 -5.11
C SER A 50 18.73 15.45 -3.80
N ARG A 51 19.13 16.13 -2.71
CA ARG A 51 19.30 15.47 -1.40
C ARG A 51 17.92 15.11 -0.82
N THR A 52 16.98 16.04 -0.89
CA THR A 52 15.61 15.82 -0.45
C THR A 52 14.91 14.73 -1.26
N GLU A 53 15.06 14.72 -2.59
CA GLU A 53 14.54 13.66 -3.46
C GLU A 53 15.10 12.28 -3.11
N ASN A 54 16.42 12.18 -2.95
CA ASN A 54 17.07 10.92 -2.57
C ASN A 54 16.66 10.45 -1.17
N CYS A 55 16.49 11.39 -0.22
CA CYS A 55 16.00 11.07 1.12
C CYS A 55 14.58 10.50 1.06
N LEU A 56 13.67 11.12 0.32
CA LEU A 56 12.29 10.67 0.17
C LEU A 56 12.23 9.27 -0.45
N SER A 57 12.99 9.02 -1.53
CA SER A 57 13.08 7.70 -2.16
C SER A 57 13.53 6.62 -1.17
N SER A 58 14.65 6.86 -0.48
CA SER A 58 15.17 5.92 0.53
C SER A 58 14.25 5.77 1.74
N CYS A 59 13.54 6.82 2.15
CA CYS A 59 12.60 6.76 3.26
C CYS A 59 11.41 5.86 2.94
N VAL A 60 10.83 6.00 1.75
CA VAL A 60 9.69 5.17 1.31
C VAL A 60 10.11 3.71 1.17
N ASP A 61 11.26 3.42 0.55
CA ASP A 61 11.79 2.06 0.45
C ASP A 61 11.94 1.41 1.84
N ARG A 62 12.51 2.14 2.80
CA ARG A 62 12.67 1.66 4.18
C ARG A 62 11.35 1.51 4.93
N PHE A 63 10.38 2.40 4.68
CA PHE A 63 9.05 2.29 5.27
C PHE A 63 8.34 1.03 4.78
N ILE A 64 8.40 0.78 3.47
CA ILE A 64 7.84 -0.43 2.85
C ILE A 64 8.55 -1.66 3.40
N ASP A 65 9.88 -1.66 3.46
CA ASP A 65 10.64 -2.78 4.05
C ASP A 65 10.28 -3.03 5.51
N THR A 66 10.06 -2.00 6.32
CA THR A 66 9.75 -2.15 7.75
C THR A 66 8.30 -2.56 7.98
N THR A 67 7.36 -1.96 7.23
CA THR A 67 5.92 -2.23 7.32
C THR A 67 5.57 -3.59 6.69
N LEU A 68 6.27 -3.96 5.61
CA LEU A 68 6.17 -5.27 4.96
C LEU A 68 7.20 -6.29 5.47
N ALA A 69 8.06 -5.96 6.44
CA ALA A 69 8.81 -6.96 7.21
C ALA A 69 7.92 -7.61 8.30
N ILE A 70 6.71 -7.08 8.55
CA ILE A 70 5.74 -7.71 9.45
C ILE A 70 4.43 -8.04 8.69
N PRO A 71 4.53 -8.93 7.70
CA PRO A 71 3.55 -9.99 7.52
C PRO A 71 4.21 -11.38 7.39
N TRP A 72 5.43 -11.57 7.92
CA TRP A 72 5.97 -12.94 8.13
C TRP A 72 5.21 -13.73 9.21
N ASN A 73 4.16 -13.16 9.82
CA ASN A 73 3.16 -13.92 10.57
C ASN A 73 1.87 -14.22 9.77
N ASP A 74 1.83 -13.88 8.48
CA ASP A 74 0.77 -14.27 7.53
C ASP A 74 1.29 -15.22 6.43
N GLY A 75 2.40 -15.92 6.69
CA GLY A 75 2.78 -17.14 5.95
C GLY A 75 2.96 -17.03 4.44
N ARG A 76 3.13 -15.83 3.85
CA ARG A 76 3.34 -15.66 2.40
C ARG A 76 4.79 -15.26 2.07
N PRO A 77 5.65 -16.23 1.72
CA PRO A 77 6.98 -15.98 1.17
C PRO A 77 6.93 -15.02 -0.02
N LYS A 78 7.93 -14.12 -0.10
CA LYS A 78 8.14 -13.22 -1.25
C LYS A 78 8.20 -13.96 -2.61
N ASP A 79 8.50 -15.26 -2.59
CA ASP A 79 8.49 -16.13 -3.78
C ASP A 79 7.07 -16.43 -4.32
N LEU A 80 6.03 -16.42 -3.48
CA LEU A 80 4.66 -16.78 -3.90
C LEU A 80 3.95 -15.69 -4.72
N LEU A 81 4.33 -14.41 -4.55
CA LEU A 81 3.80 -13.32 -5.39
C LEU A 81 4.37 -13.37 -6.81
N LEU A 82 5.65 -13.72 -6.96
CA LEU A 82 6.31 -13.90 -8.25
C LEU A 82 5.76 -15.11 -9.01
N SER A 83 5.49 -16.23 -8.33
CA SER A 83 4.85 -17.40 -8.95
C SER A 83 3.41 -17.11 -9.41
N ARG A 84 2.66 -16.32 -8.65
CA ARG A 84 1.26 -15.97 -8.94
C ARG A 84 1.11 -14.95 -10.07
N LEU A 85 2.09 -14.05 -10.25
CA LEU A 85 2.16 -13.13 -11.39
C LEU A 85 2.64 -13.83 -12.68
N ASN A 86 3.49 -14.87 -12.56
CA ASN A 86 3.99 -15.64 -13.70
C ASN A 86 3.08 -16.82 -14.10
N GLY A 87 1.91 -16.99 -13.48
CA GLY A 87 0.87 -17.92 -13.92
C GLY A 87 1.24 -19.40 -13.85
N GLN A 88 2.24 -19.77 -13.04
CA GLN A 88 2.66 -21.16 -12.89
C GLN A 88 2.08 -21.71 -11.58
N TRP A 89 1.02 -22.53 -11.70
CA TRP A 89 0.48 -23.30 -10.58
C TRP A 89 1.51 -24.30 -10.06
#